data_AF-A0A1M3D933-F1
#
_entry.id   AF-A0A1M3D933-F1
#
_cell.length_a   1.000
_cell.length_b   1.000
_cell.length_c   1.000
_cell.angle_alpha   90.00
_cell.angle_beta   90.00
_cell.angle_gamma   90.00
#
_symmetry.space_group_name_H-M   'P 1'
#
loop_
_entity.id
_entity.type
_entity.pdbx_description
1 polymer ?
#
loop_
_entity_poly.entity_id
_entity_poly.type
_entity_poly.pdbx_seq_one_letter_code
_entity_poly.pdbx_strand_id
1 'polypeptide(L)'
;MASTPDEDAIATMTFEAALRELEAIVHKLESGETPLAEAIDLYERGNALRARCAERLDAAQARIEAIRLDAEGRASTTPFSAG
;
A
#
# COMPACT_ATOMS: atom_id res chain seq x y z
N MET A 1 11.86 -13.47 -11.19
CA MET A 1 11.00 -12.69 -12.10
C MET A 1 11.24 -11.23 -11.73
N ALA A 2 11.61 -10.39 -12.70
CA ALA A 2 11.85 -8.97 -12.43
C ALA A 2 10.48 -8.26 -12.34
N SER A 3 10.29 -7.43 -11.32
CA SER A 3 9.14 -6.53 -11.23
C SER A 3 9.12 -5.61 -12.45
N THR A 4 7.93 -5.30 -12.94
CA THR A 4 7.77 -4.36 -14.05
C THR A 4 7.98 -2.92 -13.57
N PRO A 5 8.39 -1.98 -14.45
CA PRO A 5 8.58 -0.58 -14.07
C PRO A 5 7.35 0.07 -13.42
N ASP A 6 6.16 -0.46 -13.74
CA ASP A 6 4.89 0.03 -13.23
C ASP A 6 4.61 -0.42 -11.79
N GLU A 7 4.98 -1.65 -11.45
CA GLU A 7 4.92 -2.15 -10.06
C GLU A 7 5.87 -1.38 -9.15
N ASP A 8 7.08 -1.07 -9.62
CA ASP A 8 8.05 -0.25 -8.88
C ASP A 8 7.52 1.17 -8.63
N ALA A 9 6.82 1.75 -9.60
CA ALA A 9 6.20 3.05 -9.45
C ALA A 9 5.11 3.02 -8.35
N ILE A 10 4.23 2.02 -8.37
CA ILE A 10 3.17 1.83 -7.35
C ILE A 10 3.78 1.63 -5.96
N ALA A 11 4.86 0.87 -5.84
CA ALA A 11 5.53 0.58 -4.56
C ALA A 11 6.05 1.85 -3.84
N THR A 12 6.27 2.95 -4.56
CA THR A 12 6.72 4.23 -4.00
C THR A 12 5.58 5.22 -3.70
N MET A 13 4.34 4.93 -4.09
CA MET A 13 3.21 5.85 -3.92
C MET A 13 2.82 6.07 -2.45
N THR A 14 2.26 7.25 -2.17
CA THR A 14 1.55 7.50 -0.89
C THR A 14 0.19 6.80 -0.89
N PHE A 15 -0.43 6.70 0.29
CA PHE A 15 -1.78 6.13 0.40
C PHE A 15 -2.80 6.92 -0.42
N GLU A 16 -2.79 8.25 -0.32
CA GLU A 16 -3.74 9.13 -0.99
C GLU A 16 -3.58 9.10 -2.52
N ALA A 17 -2.34 8.98 -3.01
CA ALA A 17 -2.06 8.85 -4.43
C ALA A 17 -2.56 7.51 -4.97
N ALA A 18 -2.21 6.40 -4.28
CA ALA A 18 -2.65 5.07 -4.68
C ALA A 18 -4.18 4.91 -4.63
N LEU A 19 -4.83 5.46 -3.60
CA LEU A 19 -6.29 5.43 -3.46
C LEU A 19 -6.97 6.21 -4.58
N ARG A 20 -6.52 7.43 -4.88
CA ARG A 20 -7.10 8.26 -5.95
C ARG A 20 -7.01 7.57 -7.31
N GLU A 21 -5.88 6.94 -7.59
CA GLU A 21 -5.72 6.21 -8.84
C GLU A 21 -6.62 4.96 -8.89
N LEU A 22 -6.71 4.22 -7.79
CA LEU A 22 -7.61 3.08 -7.67
C LEU A 22 -9.07 3.48 -7.92
N GLU A 23 -9.52 4.59 -7.34
CA GLU A 23 -10.87 5.14 -7.58
C GLU A 23 -11.11 5.48 -9.05
N ALA A 24 -10.13 6.08 -9.72
CA ALA A 24 -10.21 6.38 -11.15
C ALA A 24 -10.31 5.11 -12.00
N ILE A 25 -9.56 4.06 -11.65
CA ILE A 25 -9.64 2.75 -12.31
C ILE A 25 -11.02 2.13 -12.12
N VAL A 26 -11.54 2.10 -10.89
CA VAL A 26 -12.87 1.56 -10.58
C VAL A 26 -13.93 2.29 -11.41
N HIS A 27 -13.90 3.62 -11.41
CA HIS A 27 -14.85 4.42 -12.19
C HIS A 27 -14.81 4.09 -13.69
N LYS A 28 -13.61 3.86 -14.25
CA LYS A 28 -13.43 3.50 -15.66
C LYS A 28 -13.91 2.08 -15.98
N LEU A 29 -13.73 1.14 -15.06
CA LEU A 29 -14.25 -0.23 -15.22
C LEU A 29 -15.78 -0.25 -15.13
N GLU A 30 -16.35 0.55 -14.23
CA GLU A 30 -17.81 0.66 -14.03
C GLU A 30 -18.54 1.34 -15.19
N SER A 31 -17.86 2.15 -16.01
CA SER A 31 -18.50 2.77 -17.18
C SER A 31 -18.92 1.75 -18.24
N GLY A 32 -18.29 0.56 -18.27
CA GLY A 32 -18.58 -0.51 -19.23
C GLY A 32 -18.12 -0.22 -20.67
N GLU A 33 -17.47 0.92 -20.92
CA GLU A 33 -16.98 1.32 -22.24
C GLU A 33 -15.53 0.84 -22.51
N THR A 34 -14.90 0.21 -21.52
CA THR A 34 -13.51 -0.22 -21.60
C THR A 34 -13.37 -1.53 -22.40
N PRO A 35 -12.53 -1.58 -23.46
CA PRO A 35 -12.21 -2.82 -24.17
C PRO A 35 -11.66 -3.91 -23.24
N LEU A 36 -11.96 -5.18 -23.53
CA LEU A 36 -11.57 -6.31 -22.66
C LEU A 36 -10.09 -6.35 -22.30
N ALA A 37 -9.19 -6.13 -23.26
CA ALA A 37 -7.75 -6.15 -23.02
C ALA A 37 -7.34 -5.06 -22.01
N GLU A 38 -7.85 -3.84 -22.19
CA GLU A 38 -7.60 -2.73 -21.29
C GLU A 38 -8.25 -2.94 -19.91
N ALA A 39 -9.41 -3.58 -19.86
CA ALA A 39 -10.06 -3.92 -18.59
C ALA A 39 -9.23 -4.90 -17.75
N ILE A 40 -8.52 -5.83 -18.39
CA ILE A 40 -7.59 -6.76 -17.71
C ILE A 40 -6.40 -5.97 -17.14
N ASP A 41 -5.77 -5.11 -17.93
CA ASP A 41 -4.64 -4.29 -17.48
C ASP A 41 -5.03 -3.38 -16.30
N LEU A 42 -6.20 -2.74 -16.39
CA LEU A 42 -6.76 -1.92 -15.32
C LEU A 42 -7.05 -2.73 -14.06
N TYR A 43 -7.53 -3.96 -14.20
CA TYR A 43 -7.80 -4.85 -13.07
C TYR A 43 -6.51 -5.27 -12.36
N GLU A 44 -5.47 -5.64 -13.11
CA GLU A 44 -4.15 -5.99 -12.55
C GLU A 44 -3.53 -4.81 -11.81
N ARG A 45 -3.53 -3.63 -12.44
CA ARG A 45 -3.07 -2.39 -11.81
C ARG A 45 -3.88 -2.03 -10.56
N GLY A 46 -5.20 -2.16 -10.62
CA GLY A 46 -6.09 -1.93 -9.48
C GLY A 46 -5.77 -2.84 -8.30
N ASN A 47 -5.45 -4.11 -8.54
CA ASN A 47 -5.02 -5.03 -7.49
C ASN A 47 -3.70 -4.63 -6.85
N ALA A 48 -2.72 -4.18 -7.64
CA ALA A 48 -1.45 -3.69 -7.14
C ALA A 48 -1.63 -2.43 -6.27
N LEU A 49 -2.46 -1.47 -6.72
CA LEU A 49 -2.80 -0.27 -5.94
C LEU A 49 -3.52 -0.62 -4.63
N ARG A 50 -4.46 -1.58 -4.66
CA ARG A 50 -5.15 -2.08 -3.46
C ARG A 50 -4.15 -2.69 -2.47
N ALA A 51 -3.21 -3.50 -2.94
CA ALA A 51 -2.16 -4.07 -2.09
C ALA A 51 -1.32 -2.97 -1.45
N ARG A 52 -0.91 -1.96 -2.23
CA ARG A 52 -0.18 -0.79 -1.72
C ARG A 52 -0.96 -0.04 -0.64
N CYS A 53 -2.25 0.20 -0.85
CA CYS A 53 -3.10 0.86 0.15
C CYS A 53 -3.12 0.07 1.47
N ALA A 54 -3.26 -1.25 1.41
CA ALA A 54 -3.24 -2.12 2.59
C ALA A 54 -1.89 -2.02 3.34
N GLU A 55 -0.77 -2.13 2.63
CA GLU A 55 0.58 -1.99 3.22
C GLU A 55 0.76 -0.67 3.96
N ARG A 56 0.25 0.44 3.39
CA ARG A 56 0.35 1.77 4.01
C ARG A 56 -0.49 1.87 5.28
N LEU A 57 -1.67 1.25 5.30
CA LEU A 57 -2.55 1.22 6.46
C LEU A 57 -1.94 0.34 7.57
N ASP A 58 -1.41 -0.83 7.23
CA ASP A 58 -0.75 -1.73 8.17
C ASP A 58 0.46 -1.06 8.84
N ALA A 59 1.29 -0.36 8.05
CA ALA A 59 2.42 0.40 8.57
C ALA A 59 1.99 1.54 9.50
N ALA A 60 0.89 2.23 9.17
CA ALA A 60 0.34 3.28 10.03
C ALA A 60 -0.19 2.71 11.35
N GLN A 61 -0.89 1.57 11.30
CA GLN A 61 -1.40 0.88 12.49
C GLN A 61 -0.24 0.43 13.39
N ALA A 62 0.78 -0.25 12.84
CA ALA A 62 1.93 -0.69 13.60
C ALA A 62 2.65 0.46 14.32
N ARG A 63 2.73 1.63 13.68
CA ARG A 63 3.30 2.84 14.30
C ARG A 63 2.45 3.36 15.47
N ILE A 64 1.13 3.34 15.34
CA ILE A 64 0.21 3.73 16.42
C ILE A 64 0.36 2.77 17.61
N GLU A 65 0.41 1.46 17.35
CA GLU A 65 0.56 0.43 18.39
C GLU A 65 1.89 0.58 19.15
N ALA A 66 2.98 0.89 18.44
CA ALA A 66 4.28 1.14 19.08
C ALA A 66 4.23 2.35 20.03
N ILE A 67 3.66 3.48 19.59
CA ILE A 67 3.48 4.68 20.43
C ILE A 67 2.63 4.37 21.66
N ARG A 68 1.60 3.54 21.50
CA ARG A 68 0.72 3.12 22.60
C ARG A 68 1.50 2.31 23.64
N LEU A 69 2.24 1.29 23.21
CA LEU A 69 3.06 0.45 24.08
C LEU A 69 4.10 1.26 24.88
N ASP A 70 4.69 2.28 24.25
CA ASP A 70 5.60 3.21 24.90
C ASP A 70 4.88 4.04 25.98
N ALA A 71 3.65 4.51 25.70
CA ALA A 71 2.84 5.30 26.63
C ALA A 71 2.31 4.50 27.84
N GLU A 72 2.00 3.21 27.67
CA GLU A 72 1.65 2.31 28.79
C GLU A 72 2.88 1.71 29.51
N GLY A 73 4.08 2.22 29.23
CA GLY A 73 5.26 2.03 30.08
C GLY A 73 5.95 0.67 29.95
N ARG A 74 5.75 -0.08 28.85
CA ARG A 74 6.57 -1.27 28.57
C ARG A 74 7.83 -0.88 27.79
N ALA A 75 8.89 -0.59 28.53
CA ALA A 75 10.21 -0.33 27.97
C ALA A 75 10.80 -1.59 27.31
N SER A 76 11.14 -1.47 26.02
CA SER A 76 12.08 -2.37 25.37
C SER A 76 13.48 -2.05 25.89
N THR A 77 14.11 -3.01 26.57
CA THR A 77 15.55 -2.94 26.85
C THR A 77 16.25 -3.73 25.76
N THR A 78 16.97 -3.04 24.88
CA THR A 78 18.04 -3.71 24.12
C THR A 78 19.21 -3.90 25.08
N PRO A 79 19.83 -5.10 25.15
CA PRO A 79 21.02 -5.30 25.96
C PRO A 79 22.10 -4.32 25.51
N PHE A 80 22.59 -3.50 26.44
CA PHE A 80 23.81 -2.74 26.23
C PHE A 80 24.96 -3.72 26.09
N SER A 81 25.44 -3.92 24.86
CA SER A 81 26.63 -4.74 24.60
C SER A 81 27.85 -3.89 24.83
N ALA A 82 28.42 -3.98 26.04
CA ALA A 82 29.76 -3.51 26.34
C ALA A 82 30.74 -4.68 26.14
N GLY A 83 31.56 -4.59 25.09
CA GLY A 83 32.70 -5.47 24.84
C GLY A 83 32.48 -6.48 23.73
#